data_AF-A0A4U9TRK9-F1
#
_entry.id   AF-A0A4U9TRK9-F1
#
_cell.length_a   1.000
_cell.length_b   1.000
_cell.length_c   1.000
_cell.angle_alpha   90.00
_cell.angle_beta   90.00
_cell.angle_gamma   90.00
#
_symmetry.space_group_name_H-M   'P 1'
#
loop_
_entity.id
_entity.type
_entity.pdbx_description
1 polymer ?
#
loop_
_entity_poly.entity_id
_entity_poly.type
_entity_poly.pdbx_seq_one_letter_code
_entity_poly.pdbx_strand_id
1 'polypeptide(L)'
;MAPSCLGITLPDTENLAGSLSQIATQVHKVRAQQPNVILVDAGDTIQGNFVETFKNDKTSPMILGFNALDYDVWVMGNHEFDFGLKALATPLSQFKGTALAGNIVWDSGKPYLPAYKIVERQGVKIGIIGMDTPMTAEFAKGTDRIDGLTFTDPVQAVKKVIQQIHGQVDAIVLVAHMGIDNENQRPGTGVGDIARANPELAAIVAGHMHVKVDKEVINGVIVTEPDKYGRALSRIDLQFEQQNGKYVLINKDSYTYPIKGVSSDKKLEEIYQPFHTILRANANRPIAQLTGQDLVPPDAVKGIPQVHIQDTGISALYQEAARHYAPKAQVIALQIDNDRPKLNVGTITAKDIAFNYQYAGGEITVYQLTGKELKKYMEWSADYFNQQHDGDVTYSFNPQRRSSKYSTNDFF
;
A
#
# COMPACT_ATOMS: atom_id res chain seq x y z
N MET A 1 6.55 -5.73 2.15
CA MET A 1 6.19 -7.18 2.01
C MET A 1 7.44 -8.05 1.86
N ALA A 2 7.70 -8.97 2.77
CA ALA A 2 8.73 -10.00 2.61
C ALA A 2 8.30 -11.28 3.30
N PRO A 3 8.79 -12.45 2.85
CA PRO A 3 8.75 -13.01 1.50
C PRO A 3 7.75 -14.19 1.50
N SER A 4 7.78 -15.05 0.49
CA SER A 4 7.10 -16.35 0.45
C SER A 4 7.31 -17.18 1.72
N CYS A 5 6.43 -17.02 2.69
CA CYS A 5 6.01 -18.03 3.64
C CYS A 5 4.99 -17.33 4.51
N LEU A 6 3.73 -17.54 4.16
CA LEU A 6 2.55 -17.17 4.94
C LEU A 6 2.29 -15.67 5.01
N GLY A 7 1.28 -15.21 4.26
CA GLY A 7 0.46 -14.15 4.83
C GLY A 7 -0.03 -14.64 6.18
N ILE A 8 -0.07 -13.78 7.20
CA ILE A 8 -0.62 -14.15 8.50
C ILE A 8 -2.11 -14.42 8.31
N THR A 9 -2.42 -15.66 7.96
CA THR A 9 -3.75 -16.22 7.87
C THR A 9 -3.95 -17.16 9.05
N LEU A 10 -5.18 -17.39 9.48
CA LEU A 10 -5.49 -18.28 10.61
C LEU A 10 -4.80 -19.66 10.53
N PRO A 11 -4.71 -20.32 9.36
CA PRO A 11 -3.76 -21.40 9.22
C PRO A 11 -2.36 -20.82 8.97
N ASP A 12 -1.38 -21.29 9.75
CA ASP A 12 0.04 -21.21 9.40
C ASP A 12 0.30 -22.10 8.16
N THR A 13 -0.34 -21.79 7.03
CA THR A 13 -0.09 -22.37 5.70
C THR A 13 0.64 -21.42 4.75
N GLU A 14 1.54 -21.99 3.96
CA GLU A 14 2.23 -21.28 2.88
C GLU A 14 1.24 -20.51 1.98
N ASN A 15 1.57 -19.25 1.69
CA ASN A 15 0.80 -18.40 0.80
C ASN A 15 1.63 -18.08 -0.44
N LEU A 16 1.23 -18.65 -1.57
CA LEU A 16 1.89 -18.48 -2.87
C LEU A 16 1.18 -17.46 -3.78
N ALA A 17 0.32 -16.60 -3.21
CA ALA A 17 -0.42 -15.60 -3.96
C ALA A 17 0.48 -14.43 -4.44
N GLY A 18 1.58 -14.15 -3.75
CA GLY A 18 2.50 -13.07 -4.06
C GLY A 18 3.46 -12.79 -2.91
N SER A 19 4.70 -12.41 -3.25
CA SER A 19 5.74 -12.02 -2.29
C SER A 19 6.99 -11.48 -2.99
N LEU A 20 7.86 -10.79 -2.25
CA LEU A 20 9.11 -10.25 -2.82
C LEU A 20 10.08 -11.34 -3.32
N SER A 21 10.10 -12.54 -2.73
CA SER A 21 10.91 -13.67 -3.21
C SER A 21 10.36 -14.30 -4.48
N GLN A 22 9.04 -14.30 -4.68
CA GLN A 22 8.47 -14.70 -5.96
C GLN A 22 8.71 -13.62 -7.04
N ILE A 23 8.64 -12.34 -6.65
CA ILE A 23 9.06 -11.21 -7.49
C ILE A 23 10.53 -11.36 -7.89
N ALA A 24 11.42 -11.70 -6.95
CA ALA A 24 12.84 -11.93 -7.20
C ALA A 24 13.07 -12.94 -8.34
N THR A 25 12.41 -14.10 -8.27
CA THR A 25 12.46 -15.10 -9.33
C THR A 25 12.03 -14.53 -10.69
N GLN A 26 10.94 -13.75 -10.72
CA GLN A 26 10.47 -13.14 -11.96
C GLN A 26 11.43 -12.06 -12.48
N VAL A 27 11.98 -11.22 -11.61
CA VAL A 27 13.00 -10.21 -11.94
C VAL A 27 14.25 -10.88 -12.52
N HIS A 28 14.73 -11.98 -11.93
CA HIS A 28 15.87 -12.73 -12.46
C HIS A 28 15.59 -13.29 -13.86
N LYS A 29 14.39 -13.81 -14.13
CA LYS A 29 13.99 -14.25 -15.47
C LYS A 29 14.00 -13.11 -16.48
N VAL A 30 13.45 -11.94 -16.10
CA VAL A 30 13.44 -10.76 -16.98
C VAL A 30 14.86 -10.29 -17.26
N ARG A 31 15.72 -10.17 -16.24
CA ARG A 31 17.13 -9.77 -16.39
C ARG A 31 17.95 -10.74 -17.25
N ALA A 32 17.63 -12.03 -17.21
CA ALA A 32 18.28 -13.03 -18.08
C ALA A 32 17.90 -12.85 -19.57
N GLN A 33 16.74 -12.27 -19.85
CA GLN A 33 16.24 -12.03 -21.21
C GLN A 33 16.54 -10.61 -21.70
N GLN A 34 16.63 -9.65 -20.77
CA GLN A 34 16.79 -8.22 -21.04
C GLN A 34 17.87 -7.65 -20.10
N PRO A 35 19.06 -7.33 -20.60
CA PRO A 35 20.15 -6.84 -19.75
C PRO A 35 19.95 -5.39 -19.28
N ASN A 36 19.12 -4.61 -19.98
CA ASN A 36 18.90 -3.18 -19.71
C ASN A 36 17.66 -2.93 -18.85
N VAL A 37 17.62 -3.55 -17.68
CA VAL A 37 16.49 -3.40 -16.74
C VAL A 37 16.78 -2.30 -15.73
N ILE A 38 15.77 -1.49 -15.48
CA ILE A 38 15.69 -0.56 -14.35
C ILE A 38 14.58 -1.08 -13.44
N LEU A 39 14.90 -1.34 -12.17
CA LEU A 39 13.95 -1.86 -11.20
C LEU A 39 13.58 -0.77 -10.20
N VAL A 40 12.28 -0.49 -10.06
CA VAL A 40 11.77 0.59 -9.23
C VAL A 40 10.65 0.09 -8.31
N ASP A 41 10.49 0.74 -7.17
CA ASP A 41 9.37 0.53 -6.26
C ASP A 41 8.62 1.85 -6.02
N ALA A 42 7.29 1.78 -5.99
CA ALA A 42 6.41 2.94 -5.88
C ALA A 42 5.97 3.26 -4.43
N GLY A 43 6.57 2.67 -3.39
CA GLY A 43 6.31 3.00 -1.99
C GLY A 43 5.36 2.04 -1.27
N ASP A 44 5.01 2.35 -0.03
CA ASP A 44 4.29 1.49 0.93
C ASP A 44 4.99 0.15 1.17
N THR A 45 6.29 0.24 1.37
CA THR A 45 7.19 -0.90 1.53
C THR A 45 7.31 -1.32 2.98
N ILE A 46 7.33 -0.38 3.92
CA ILE A 46 7.74 -0.60 5.33
C ILE A 46 6.59 -0.70 6.34
N GLN A 47 5.37 -1.04 5.89
CA GLN A 47 4.20 -1.29 6.74
C GLN A 47 3.58 -2.69 6.48
N GLY A 48 2.85 -3.18 7.48
CA GLY A 48 2.06 -4.40 7.42
C GLY A 48 2.80 -5.66 7.89
N ASN A 49 2.07 -6.76 8.03
CA ASN A 49 2.61 -8.08 8.41
C ASN A 49 3.51 -8.07 9.66
N PHE A 50 3.14 -7.28 10.69
CA PHE A 50 3.90 -7.09 11.93
C PHE A 50 5.31 -6.50 11.76
N VAL A 51 5.61 -5.86 10.63
CA VAL A 51 6.94 -5.26 10.35
C VAL A 51 7.32 -4.16 11.34
N GLU A 52 6.35 -3.57 12.04
CA GLU A 52 6.58 -2.63 13.14
C GLU A 52 7.42 -3.24 14.27
N THR A 53 7.48 -4.58 14.36
CA THR A 53 8.39 -5.32 15.25
C THR A 53 9.84 -4.88 15.05
N PHE A 54 10.22 -4.50 13.83
CA PHE A 54 11.60 -4.14 13.45
C PHE A 54 11.80 -2.63 13.25
N LYS A 55 10.82 -1.77 13.58
CA LYS A 55 10.89 -0.32 13.26
C LYS A 55 12.06 0.41 13.92
N ASN A 56 12.55 -0.10 15.04
CA ASN A 56 13.69 0.47 15.79
C ASN A 56 14.96 -0.39 15.64
N ASP A 57 14.92 -1.45 14.85
CA ASP A 57 16.07 -2.31 14.66
C ASP A 57 17.12 -1.62 13.81
N LYS A 58 18.38 -2.04 13.97
CA LYS A 58 19.48 -1.55 13.14
C LYS A 58 19.37 -2.00 11.69
N THR A 59 18.45 -2.92 11.35
CA THR A 59 18.32 -3.51 10.02
C THR A 59 16.86 -3.50 9.60
N SER A 60 16.56 -2.87 8.47
CA SER A 60 15.25 -2.97 7.82
C SER A 60 15.19 -4.22 6.95
N PRO A 61 14.30 -5.20 7.24
CA PRO A 61 14.19 -6.41 6.44
C PRO A 61 13.88 -6.10 4.97
N MET A 62 12.96 -5.17 4.73
CA MET A 62 12.56 -4.81 3.37
C MET A 62 13.73 -4.32 2.52
N ILE A 63 14.60 -3.51 3.11
CA ILE A 63 15.76 -2.96 2.42
C ILE A 63 16.83 -4.03 2.15
N LEU A 64 16.92 -5.08 2.95
CA LEU A 64 17.78 -6.23 2.60
C LEU A 64 17.37 -6.86 1.27
N GLY A 65 16.07 -7.03 1.03
CA GLY A 65 15.57 -7.59 -0.22
C GLY A 65 15.71 -6.65 -1.40
N PHE A 66 15.42 -5.35 -1.21
CA PHE A 66 15.63 -4.35 -2.26
C PHE A 66 17.10 -4.27 -2.68
N ASN A 67 18.01 -4.32 -1.71
CA ASN A 67 19.44 -4.36 -1.96
C ASN A 67 19.91 -5.68 -2.57
N ALA A 68 19.31 -6.82 -2.21
CA ALA A 68 19.62 -8.12 -2.82
C ALA A 68 19.15 -8.23 -4.28
N LEU A 69 18.13 -7.45 -4.64
CA LEU A 69 17.58 -7.35 -5.99
C LEU A 69 18.11 -6.16 -6.77
N ASP A 70 19.05 -5.38 -6.23
CA ASP A 70 19.61 -4.20 -6.88
C ASP A 70 18.51 -3.26 -7.43
N TYR A 71 17.55 -2.87 -6.58
CA TYR A 71 16.58 -1.84 -6.94
C TYR A 71 17.30 -0.51 -7.22
N ASP A 72 16.96 0.14 -8.34
CA ASP A 72 17.55 1.40 -8.76
C ASP A 72 16.93 2.58 -8.00
N VAL A 73 15.62 2.54 -7.79
CA VAL A 73 14.81 3.62 -7.19
C VAL A 73 13.76 3.05 -6.25
N TRP A 74 13.55 3.74 -5.14
CA TRP A 74 12.44 3.52 -4.21
C TRP A 74 11.77 4.87 -3.96
N VAL A 75 10.48 5.00 -4.27
CA VAL A 75 9.72 6.22 -4.02
C VAL A 75 9.03 6.13 -2.66
N MET A 76 8.98 7.23 -1.93
CA MET A 76 8.20 7.30 -0.69
C MET A 76 6.70 7.24 -0.99
N GLY A 77 5.99 6.40 -0.23
CA GLY A 77 4.55 6.42 -0.08
C GLY A 77 4.13 6.87 1.31
N ASN A 78 2.81 6.96 1.53
CA ASN A 78 2.28 7.41 2.82
C ASN A 78 2.73 6.52 3.98
N HIS A 79 2.79 5.20 3.79
CA HIS A 79 3.14 4.27 4.88
C HIS A 79 4.62 4.29 5.26
N GLU A 80 5.50 4.92 4.47
CA GLU A 80 6.88 5.16 4.91
C GLU A 80 6.95 6.07 6.15
N PHE A 81 5.93 6.89 6.38
CA PHE A 81 5.89 7.84 7.48
C PHE A 81 5.17 7.34 8.73
N ASP A 82 4.57 6.14 8.71
CA ASP A 82 3.73 5.63 9.80
C ASP A 82 4.43 5.55 11.16
N PHE A 83 5.74 5.28 11.15
CA PHE A 83 6.55 5.17 12.37
C PHE A 83 7.38 6.43 12.66
N GLY A 84 7.12 7.51 11.92
CA GLY A 84 7.82 8.78 12.01
C GLY A 84 9.20 8.79 11.37
N LEU A 85 9.72 10.00 11.13
CA LEU A 85 10.98 10.23 10.41
C LEU A 85 12.20 9.53 11.05
N LYS A 86 12.19 9.36 12.37
CA LYS A 86 13.28 8.69 13.09
C LYS A 86 13.38 7.20 12.73
N ALA A 87 12.25 6.50 12.67
CA ALA A 87 12.23 5.11 12.27
C ALA A 87 12.56 4.94 10.78
N LEU A 88 12.06 5.85 9.94
CA LEU A 88 12.32 5.90 8.49
C LEU A 88 13.81 6.16 8.14
N ALA A 89 14.56 6.82 9.03
CA ALA A 89 15.98 7.11 8.80
C ALA A 89 16.83 5.84 8.58
N THR A 90 16.54 4.74 9.29
CA THR A 90 17.28 3.48 9.14
C THR A 90 17.14 2.90 7.73
N PRO A 91 15.93 2.56 7.22
CA PRO A 91 15.79 2.03 5.87
C PRO A 91 16.34 2.98 4.80
N LEU A 92 16.14 4.30 4.93
CA LEU A 92 16.72 5.29 4.00
C LEU A 92 18.24 5.21 3.95
N SER A 93 18.91 5.11 5.11
CA SER A 93 20.37 5.02 5.18
C SER A 93 20.94 3.70 4.64
N GLN A 94 20.14 2.64 4.62
CA GLN A 94 20.55 1.30 4.20
C GLN A 94 20.33 1.03 2.72
N PHE A 95 19.41 1.76 2.09
CA PHE A 95 19.07 1.52 0.71
C PHE A 95 20.23 1.93 -0.20
N LYS A 96 20.72 0.98 -1.02
CA LYS A 96 21.85 1.21 -1.93
C LYS A 96 21.45 1.94 -3.21
N GLY A 97 20.16 1.89 -3.57
CA GLY A 97 19.60 2.64 -4.68
C GLY A 97 19.43 4.12 -4.33
N THR A 98 18.44 4.77 -4.95
CA THR A 98 18.11 6.16 -4.60
C THR A 98 16.66 6.24 -4.15
N ALA A 99 16.47 6.66 -2.90
CA ALA A 99 15.15 7.01 -2.41
C ALA A 99 14.72 8.37 -2.98
N LEU A 100 13.50 8.49 -3.50
CA LEU A 100 12.98 9.72 -4.11
C LEU A 100 11.69 10.21 -3.42
N ALA A 101 11.57 11.53 -3.28
CA ALA A 101 10.35 12.19 -2.82
C ALA A 101 10.30 13.64 -3.34
N GLY A 102 9.96 13.80 -4.61
CA GLY A 102 10.14 15.05 -5.35
C GLY A 102 9.18 16.18 -5.01
N ASN A 103 8.06 15.88 -4.36
CA ASN A 103 7.10 16.85 -3.87
C ASN A 103 7.13 17.04 -2.35
N ILE A 104 8.10 16.44 -1.63
CA ILE A 104 8.23 16.59 -0.18
C ILE A 104 9.40 17.53 0.13
N VAL A 105 9.12 18.58 0.90
CA VAL A 105 10.11 19.57 1.33
C VAL A 105 10.05 19.74 2.84
N TRP A 106 11.18 20.09 3.43
CA TRP A 106 11.19 20.65 4.78
C TRP A 106 10.51 22.03 4.78
N ASP A 107 10.00 22.48 5.93
CA ASP A 107 9.41 23.83 6.11
C ASP A 107 10.38 24.96 5.72
N SER A 108 11.68 24.68 5.75
CA SER A 108 12.72 25.59 5.22
C SER A 108 12.71 25.76 3.68
N GLY A 109 11.88 25.00 2.97
CA GLY A 109 11.81 24.92 1.51
C GLY A 109 12.85 23.99 0.87
N LYS A 110 13.73 23.36 1.66
CA LYS A 110 14.73 22.39 1.15
C LYS A 110 14.05 21.06 0.81
N PRO A 111 14.43 20.38 -0.31
CA PRO A 111 13.95 19.04 -0.59
C PRO A 111 14.23 18.07 0.56
N TYR A 112 13.26 17.20 0.87
CA TYR A 112 13.43 16.13 1.86
C TYR A 112 14.34 15.02 1.31
N LEU A 113 14.04 14.56 0.09
CA LEU A 113 14.85 13.63 -0.70
C LEU A 113 15.02 14.18 -2.13
N PRO A 114 15.93 13.61 -2.94
CA PRO A 114 16.02 13.96 -4.35
C PRO A 114 14.68 13.75 -5.08
N ALA A 115 14.39 14.61 -6.05
CA ALA A 115 13.15 14.52 -6.84
C ALA A 115 13.23 13.53 -8.00
N TYR A 116 14.45 13.27 -8.48
CA TYR A 116 14.69 12.38 -9.61
C TYR A 116 16.06 11.69 -9.53
N LYS A 117 16.21 10.65 -10.35
CA LYS A 117 17.48 9.98 -10.66
C LYS A 117 17.56 9.77 -12.18
N ILE A 118 18.71 10.04 -12.78
CA ILE A 118 18.99 9.63 -14.16
C ILE A 118 19.72 8.29 -14.12
N VAL A 119 19.20 7.29 -14.80
CA VAL A 119 19.80 5.96 -14.91
C VAL A 119 20.17 5.69 -16.37
N GLU A 120 21.40 5.26 -16.61
CA GLU A 120 21.90 4.94 -17.95
C GLU A 120 22.05 3.42 -18.12
N ARG A 121 21.59 2.90 -19.26
CA ARG A 121 21.79 1.51 -19.72
C ARG A 121 22.11 1.52 -21.21
N GLN A 122 23.28 0.99 -21.58
CA GLN A 122 23.76 0.97 -22.98
C GLN A 122 23.68 2.35 -23.70
N GLY A 123 23.98 3.43 -22.98
CA GLY A 123 23.96 4.79 -23.53
C GLY A 123 22.60 5.48 -23.53
N VAL A 124 21.49 4.76 -23.28
CA VAL A 124 20.16 5.34 -23.14
C VAL A 124 19.97 5.84 -21.71
N LYS A 125 19.59 7.11 -21.56
CA LYS A 125 19.38 7.79 -20.28
C LYS A 125 17.89 7.92 -19.97
N ILE A 126 17.45 7.32 -18.88
CA ILE A 126 16.09 7.42 -18.38
C ILE A 126 16.06 8.31 -17.15
N GLY A 127 15.29 9.40 -17.21
CA GLY A 127 14.99 10.23 -16.06
C GLY A 127 13.84 9.63 -15.26
N ILE A 128 14.08 9.26 -14.01
CA ILE A 128 13.08 8.68 -13.12
C ILE A 128 12.69 9.73 -12.08
N ILE A 129 11.44 10.15 -12.08
CA ILE A 129 10.89 11.12 -11.13
C ILE A 129 10.12 10.37 -10.04
N GLY A 130 10.26 10.77 -8.78
CA GLY A 130 9.53 10.16 -7.66
C GLY A 130 8.56 11.15 -7.02
N MET A 131 7.30 10.76 -6.81
CA MET A 131 6.27 11.59 -6.15
C MET A 131 5.46 10.78 -5.14
N ASP A 132 5.08 11.41 -4.04
CA ASP A 132 4.12 10.87 -3.06
C ASP A 132 2.77 11.59 -3.17
N THR A 133 1.69 10.96 -2.71
CA THR A 133 0.39 11.61 -2.60
C THR A 133 0.45 12.75 -1.57
N PRO A 134 -0.09 13.95 -1.86
CA PRO A 134 -0.20 15.00 -0.86
C PRO A 134 -1.19 14.65 0.26
N MET A 135 -1.97 13.58 0.10
CA MET A 135 -2.86 13.05 1.14
C MET A 135 -2.10 12.51 2.36
N THR A 136 -0.81 12.18 2.23
CA THR A 136 0.05 11.82 3.37
C THR A 136 -0.01 12.87 4.49
N ALA A 137 -0.06 14.16 4.14
CA ALA A 137 -0.20 15.25 5.11
C ALA A 137 -1.57 15.24 5.82
N GLU A 138 -2.64 14.83 5.13
CA GLU A 138 -3.96 14.67 5.73
C GLU A 138 -4.03 13.47 6.66
N PHE A 139 -3.41 12.35 6.27
CA PHE A 139 -3.38 11.11 7.06
C PHE A 139 -2.60 11.26 8.36
N ALA A 140 -1.55 12.09 8.37
CA ALA A 140 -0.74 12.32 9.55
C ALA A 140 -1.25 13.47 10.45
N LYS A 141 -2.40 14.10 10.13
CA LYS A 141 -2.96 15.19 10.95
C LYS A 141 -3.18 14.74 12.39
N GLY A 142 -2.69 15.54 13.33
CA GLY A 142 -2.80 15.25 14.76
C GLY A 142 -1.69 14.33 15.31
N THR A 143 -0.71 13.97 14.46
CA THR A 143 0.49 13.22 14.84
C THR A 143 1.74 14.08 14.67
N ASP A 144 2.88 13.62 15.19
CA ASP A 144 4.22 14.21 15.02
C ASP A 144 5.06 13.48 13.94
N ARG A 145 4.44 12.54 13.21
CA ARG A 145 5.13 11.57 12.33
C ARG A 145 5.87 12.24 11.16
N ILE A 146 5.35 13.37 10.69
CA ILE A 146 5.87 14.13 9.55
C ILE A 146 6.26 15.57 9.94
N ASP A 147 6.54 15.82 11.22
CA ASP A 147 6.87 17.16 11.71
C ASP A 147 7.98 17.83 10.88
N GLY A 148 7.69 19.04 10.43
CA GLY A 148 8.59 19.85 9.60
C GLY A 148 8.57 19.50 8.11
N LEU A 149 7.72 18.57 7.65
CA LEU A 149 7.54 18.25 6.23
C LEU A 149 6.27 18.87 5.66
N THR A 150 6.41 19.39 4.44
CA THR A 150 5.31 19.90 3.62
C THR A 150 5.25 19.11 2.31
N PHE A 151 4.04 18.70 1.94
CA PHE A 151 3.75 17.98 0.69
C PHE A 151 3.17 18.96 -0.33
N THR A 152 3.89 19.17 -1.42
CA THR A 152 3.54 20.12 -2.48
C THR A 152 2.74 19.45 -3.60
N ASP A 153 2.13 20.26 -4.47
CA ASP A 153 1.37 19.77 -5.63
C ASP A 153 2.27 18.92 -6.56
N PRO A 154 2.02 17.60 -6.68
CA PRO A 154 2.85 16.72 -7.48
C PRO A 154 2.75 17.03 -8.98
N VAL A 155 1.64 17.60 -9.47
CA VAL A 155 1.46 17.97 -10.88
C VAL A 155 2.48 19.04 -11.27
N GLN A 156 2.60 20.08 -10.45
CA GLN A 156 3.57 21.16 -10.68
C GLN A 156 5.01 20.73 -10.38
N ALA A 157 5.21 19.89 -9.35
CA ALA A 157 6.53 19.36 -9.02
C ALA A 157 7.11 18.53 -10.18
N VAL A 158 6.31 17.65 -10.79
CA VAL A 158 6.71 16.88 -11.98
C VAL A 158 7.08 17.81 -13.14
N LYS A 159 6.24 18.80 -13.44
CA LYS A 159 6.51 19.78 -14.51
C LYS A 159 7.85 20.49 -14.33
N LYS A 160 8.14 20.92 -13.10
CA LYS A 160 9.39 21.58 -12.75
C LYS A 160 10.59 20.66 -12.97
N VAL A 161 10.49 19.38 -12.58
CA VAL A 161 11.57 18.40 -12.76
C VAL A 161 11.79 18.09 -14.24
N ILE A 162 10.72 17.90 -15.04
CA ILE A 162 10.81 17.71 -16.49
C ILE A 162 11.59 18.85 -17.14
N GLN A 163 11.28 20.10 -16.78
CA GLN A 163 12.01 21.27 -17.27
C GLN A 163 13.50 21.26 -16.87
N GLN A 164 13.81 20.82 -15.64
CA GLN A 164 15.19 20.74 -15.14
C GLN A 164 16.03 19.71 -15.90
N ILE A 165 15.47 18.55 -16.23
CA ILE A 165 16.18 17.44 -16.90
C ILE A 165 16.01 17.45 -18.43
N HIS A 166 15.32 18.45 -18.97
CA HIS A 166 15.07 18.57 -20.40
C HIS A 166 16.38 18.56 -21.20
N GLY A 167 16.45 17.68 -22.21
CA GLY A 167 17.64 17.50 -23.04
C GLY A 167 18.79 16.73 -22.39
N GLN A 168 18.65 16.27 -21.15
CA GLN A 168 19.66 15.45 -20.45
C GLN A 168 19.34 13.95 -20.50
N VAL A 169 18.12 13.59 -20.91
CA VAL A 169 17.56 12.23 -20.91
C VAL A 169 16.85 11.95 -22.23
N ASP A 170 16.74 10.67 -22.58
CA ASP A 170 16.07 10.20 -23.80
C ASP A 170 14.59 9.85 -23.55
N ALA A 171 14.23 9.55 -22.30
CA ALA A 171 12.84 9.42 -21.86
C ALA A 171 12.70 9.73 -20.36
N ILE A 172 11.47 10.06 -19.95
CA ILE A 172 11.13 10.34 -18.56
C ILE A 172 10.05 9.36 -18.10
N VAL A 173 10.28 8.71 -16.97
CA VAL A 173 9.32 7.84 -16.28
C VAL A 173 9.02 8.44 -14.92
N LEU A 174 7.74 8.55 -14.58
CA LEU A 174 7.31 8.89 -13.23
C LEU A 174 7.06 7.59 -12.46
N VAL A 175 7.54 7.53 -11.24
CA VAL A 175 7.14 6.53 -10.24
C VAL A 175 6.44 7.30 -9.14
N ALA A 176 5.16 7.03 -8.92
CA ALA A 176 4.33 7.82 -8.02
C ALA A 176 3.53 6.93 -7.09
N HIS A 177 3.56 7.26 -5.79
CA HIS A 177 2.69 6.64 -4.79
C HIS A 177 1.29 7.27 -4.83
N MET A 178 0.62 7.11 -5.98
CA MET A 178 -0.65 7.75 -6.30
C MET A 178 -1.42 6.85 -7.27
N GLY A 179 -2.75 6.82 -7.14
CA GLY A 179 -3.64 6.15 -8.07
C GLY A 179 -3.89 6.93 -9.35
N ILE A 180 -4.60 6.34 -10.32
CA ILE A 180 -5.04 7.04 -11.54
C ILE A 180 -5.99 8.19 -11.20
N ASP A 181 -7.03 7.90 -10.44
CA ASP A 181 -8.07 8.86 -10.09
C ASP A 181 -7.69 9.70 -8.87
N ASN A 182 -8.32 10.88 -8.77
CA ASN A 182 -8.16 11.77 -7.63
C ASN A 182 -8.79 11.16 -6.38
N GLU A 183 -7.96 10.88 -5.38
CA GLU A 183 -8.37 10.42 -4.07
C GLU A 183 -9.27 11.47 -3.38
N ASN A 184 -10.40 11.00 -2.85
CA ASN A 184 -11.41 11.84 -2.20
C ASN A 184 -11.91 13.01 -3.07
N GLN A 185 -11.88 12.85 -4.40
CA GLN A 185 -12.24 13.88 -5.38
C GLN A 185 -11.42 15.17 -5.24
N ARG A 186 -10.25 15.12 -4.59
CA ARG A 186 -9.35 16.27 -4.45
C ARG A 186 -8.46 16.38 -5.70
N PRO A 187 -8.53 17.48 -6.48
CA PRO A 187 -7.68 17.63 -7.66
C PRO A 187 -6.18 17.54 -7.34
N GLY A 188 -5.40 16.98 -8.27
CA GLY A 188 -3.95 16.85 -8.12
C GLY A 188 -3.48 15.70 -7.23
N THR A 189 -4.38 14.80 -6.81
CA THR A 189 -4.04 13.60 -6.01
C THR A 189 -4.00 12.31 -6.84
N GLY A 190 -4.37 12.37 -8.12
CA GLY A 190 -4.29 11.25 -9.07
C GLY A 190 -3.24 11.47 -10.17
N VAL A 191 -2.56 10.41 -10.60
CA VAL A 191 -1.59 10.45 -11.70
C VAL A 191 -2.24 10.77 -13.04
N GLY A 192 -3.56 10.61 -13.18
CA GLY A 192 -4.30 11.05 -14.36
C GLY A 192 -4.20 12.56 -14.60
N ASP A 193 -4.21 13.38 -13.54
CA ASP A 193 -4.00 14.82 -13.65
C ASP A 193 -2.54 15.14 -14.06
N ILE A 194 -1.58 14.38 -13.52
CA ILE A 194 -0.16 14.53 -13.87
C ILE A 194 0.08 14.20 -15.34
N ALA A 195 -0.44 13.06 -15.83
CA ALA A 195 -0.30 12.61 -17.21
C ALA A 195 -0.90 13.62 -18.21
N ARG A 196 -2.07 14.18 -17.88
CA ARG A 196 -2.71 15.23 -18.71
C ARG A 196 -1.87 16.50 -18.76
N ALA A 197 -1.31 16.94 -17.64
CA ALA A 197 -0.55 18.18 -17.56
C ALA A 197 0.90 18.06 -18.07
N ASN A 198 1.44 16.84 -18.15
CA ASN A 198 2.84 16.54 -18.48
C ASN A 198 2.95 15.42 -19.54
N PRO A 199 2.49 15.64 -20.79
CA PRO A 199 2.53 14.63 -21.85
C PRO A 199 3.95 14.20 -22.28
N GLU A 200 4.99 14.89 -21.82
CA GLU A 200 6.40 14.53 -22.03
C GLU A 200 6.81 13.24 -21.32
N LEU A 201 6.02 12.76 -20.35
CA LEU A 201 6.25 11.48 -19.69
C LEU A 201 6.06 10.32 -20.68
N ALA A 202 7.02 9.40 -20.71
CA ALA A 202 6.86 8.15 -21.44
C ALA A 202 5.85 7.25 -20.74
N ALA A 203 5.98 7.08 -19.42
CA ALA A 203 5.14 6.23 -18.61
C ALA A 203 5.11 6.66 -17.13
N ILE A 204 4.13 6.13 -16.40
CA ILE A 204 3.93 6.25 -14.97
C ILE A 204 3.79 4.85 -14.37
N VAL A 205 4.61 4.56 -13.36
CA VAL A 205 4.41 3.44 -12.44
C VAL A 205 3.66 3.99 -11.23
N ALA A 206 2.36 3.68 -11.16
CA ALA A 206 1.46 4.09 -10.08
C ALA A 206 1.52 3.11 -8.89
N GLY A 207 0.91 3.52 -7.79
CA GLY A 207 0.81 2.78 -6.53
C GLY A 207 -0.40 3.25 -5.72
N HIS A 208 -0.37 3.08 -4.40
CA HIS A 208 -1.41 3.53 -3.45
C HIS A 208 -2.77 2.85 -3.53
N MET A 209 -3.37 2.73 -4.72
CA MET A 209 -4.76 2.27 -4.87
C MET A 209 -4.94 0.76 -4.76
N HIS A 210 -3.85 0.01 -4.88
CA HIS A 210 -3.81 -1.44 -4.80
C HIS A 210 -4.68 -2.11 -5.87
N VAL A 211 -4.62 -1.60 -7.09
CA VAL A 211 -5.34 -2.13 -8.25
C VAL A 211 -4.39 -2.65 -9.30
N LYS A 212 -4.84 -3.66 -10.06
CA LYS A 212 -4.08 -4.18 -11.19
C LYS A 212 -4.41 -3.38 -12.44
N VAL A 213 -3.44 -2.63 -12.94
CA VAL A 213 -3.54 -1.91 -14.22
C VAL A 213 -2.40 -2.38 -15.11
N ASP A 214 -2.75 -3.18 -16.13
CA ASP A 214 -1.76 -3.68 -17.11
C ASP A 214 -1.25 -2.54 -17.97
N LYS A 215 -2.18 -1.75 -18.50
CA LYS A 215 -1.90 -0.59 -19.34
C LYS A 215 -3.14 0.29 -19.43
N GLU A 216 -3.00 1.53 -18.98
CA GLU A 216 -3.91 2.63 -19.29
C GLU A 216 -3.13 3.70 -20.07
N VAL A 217 -3.76 4.42 -21.01
CA VAL A 217 -3.08 5.49 -21.77
C VAL A 217 -3.81 6.80 -21.60
N ILE A 218 -3.17 7.74 -20.91
CA ILE A 218 -3.74 9.06 -20.60
C ILE A 218 -2.88 10.12 -21.28
N ASN A 219 -3.47 10.85 -22.23
CA ASN A 219 -2.78 11.89 -23.00
C ASN A 219 -1.44 11.41 -23.61
N GLY A 220 -1.42 10.17 -24.11
CA GLY A 220 -0.23 9.54 -24.69
C GLY A 220 0.76 8.97 -23.67
N VAL A 221 0.56 9.12 -22.37
CA VAL A 221 1.40 8.56 -21.30
C VAL A 221 0.84 7.20 -20.86
N ILE A 222 1.70 6.17 -20.78
CA ILE A 222 1.30 4.86 -20.25
C ILE A 222 1.20 4.93 -18.72
N VAL A 223 0.19 4.33 -18.11
CA VAL A 223 0.08 4.15 -16.66
C VAL A 223 -0.10 2.66 -16.35
N THR A 224 0.65 2.16 -15.37
CA THR A 224 0.55 0.78 -14.87
C THR A 224 0.61 0.75 -13.34
N GLU A 225 -0.05 -0.23 -12.72
CA GLU A 225 -0.04 -0.46 -11.28
C GLU A 225 -0.07 -1.98 -10.99
N PRO A 226 0.85 -2.53 -10.19
CA PRO A 226 1.00 -3.97 -10.00
C PRO A 226 0.20 -4.55 -8.82
N ASP A 227 -1.09 -4.22 -8.70
CA ASP A 227 -1.93 -4.70 -7.58
C ASP A 227 -1.27 -4.37 -6.22
N LYS A 228 -1.31 -5.29 -5.25
CA LYS A 228 -0.66 -5.19 -3.94
C LYS A 228 0.02 -6.51 -3.56
N TYR A 229 0.77 -6.49 -2.48
CA TYR A 229 1.29 -7.68 -1.80
C TYR A 229 2.25 -8.55 -2.63
N GLY A 230 2.88 -7.97 -3.66
CA GLY A 230 3.77 -8.69 -4.57
C GLY A 230 3.01 -9.71 -5.43
N ARG A 231 1.72 -9.50 -5.65
CA ARG A 231 0.83 -10.39 -6.44
C ARG A 231 1.01 -10.19 -7.95
N ALA A 232 1.47 -9.02 -8.36
CA ALA A 232 1.84 -8.74 -9.74
C ALA A 232 3.18 -7.98 -9.81
N LEU A 233 3.79 -7.98 -10.99
CA LEU A 233 4.96 -7.18 -11.33
C LEU A 233 4.69 -6.44 -12.64
N SER A 234 4.63 -5.12 -12.60
CA SER A 234 4.52 -4.30 -13.81
C SER A 234 5.82 -4.33 -14.60
N ARG A 235 5.69 -4.38 -15.92
CA ARG A 235 6.79 -4.19 -16.87
C ARG A 235 6.38 -3.14 -17.89
N ILE A 236 7.26 -2.16 -18.09
CA ILE A 236 7.16 -1.18 -19.16
C ILE A 236 8.34 -1.46 -20.10
N ASP A 237 8.03 -1.70 -21.37
CA ASP A 237 9.03 -1.85 -22.43
C ASP A 237 9.12 -0.53 -23.18
N LEU A 238 10.32 0.08 -23.20
CA LEU A 238 10.63 1.29 -23.95
C LEU A 238 11.64 0.95 -25.05
N GLN A 239 11.26 1.17 -26.30
CA GLN A 239 12.11 0.86 -27.45
C GLN A 239 12.64 2.14 -28.07
N PHE A 240 13.96 2.20 -28.22
CA PHE A 240 14.66 3.35 -28.76
C PHE A 240 15.35 3.03 -30.08
N GLU A 241 15.45 4.02 -30.95
CA GLU A 241 16.28 4.00 -32.15
C GLU A 241 17.28 5.15 -32.10
N GLN A 242 18.51 4.91 -32.55
CA GLN A 242 19.51 5.96 -32.64
C GLN A 242 19.32 6.74 -33.95
N GLN A 243 19.01 8.03 -33.85
CA GLN A 243 18.84 8.95 -34.98
C GLN A 243 19.75 10.17 -34.77
N ASN A 244 20.64 10.45 -35.73
CA ASN A 244 21.58 11.58 -35.68
C ASN A 244 22.37 11.67 -34.35
N GLY A 245 22.78 10.53 -33.81
CA GLY A 245 23.55 10.45 -32.56
C GLY A 245 22.73 10.62 -31.27
N LYS A 246 21.39 10.69 -31.35
CA LYS A 246 20.48 10.73 -30.19
C LYS A 246 19.59 9.50 -30.17
N TYR A 247 19.19 9.05 -28.99
CA TYR A 247 18.17 8.00 -28.88
C TYR A 247 16.78 8.64 -28.92
N VAL A 248 15.92 8.10 -29.77
CA VAL A 248 14.52 8.53 -29.93
C VAL A 248 13.64 7.36 -29.51
N LEU A 249 12.70 7.61 -28.59
CA LEU A 249 11.70 6.62 -28.19
C LEU A 249 10.73 6.40 -29.36
N ILE A 250 10.76 5.21 -29.97
CA ILE A 250 9.93 4.87 -31.14
C ILE A 250 8.71 4.02 -30.77
N ASN A 251 8.76 3.30 -29.65
CA ASN A 251 7.65 2.48 -29.19
C ASN A 251 7.67 2.31 -27.67
N LYS A 252 6.48 2.13 -27.08
CA LYS A 252 6.31 1.85 -25.66
C LYS A 252 5.09 0.96 -25.40
N ASP A 253 5.24 0.02 -24.47
CA ASP A 253 4.17 -0.86 -24.04
C ASP A 253 4.26 -1.21 -22.55
N SER A 254 3.18 -1.70 -21.96
CA SER A 254 3.20 -2.23 -20.59
C SER A 254 2.25 -3.38 -20.39
N TYR A 255 2.58 -4.23 -19.42
CA TYR A 255 1.74 -5.31 -18.93
C TYR A 255 2.18 -5.69 -17.52
N THR A 256 1.37 -6.49 -16.81
CA THR A 256 1.78 -7.08 -15.54
C THR A 256 1.96 -8.58 -15.64
N TYR A 257 2.99 -9.09 -14.95
CA TYR A 257 3.13 -10.51 -14.68
C TYR A 257 2.30 -10.89 -13.46
N PRO A 258 1.43 -11.90 -13.51
CA PRO A 258 0.90 -12.51 -12.30
C PRO A 258 2.02 -13.27 -11.59
N ILE A 259 2.14 -13.09 -10.27
CA ILE A 259 3.18 -13.73 -9.45
C ILE A 259 2.65 -14.99 -8.75
N LYS A 260 1.32 -15.14 -8.68
CA LYS A 260 0.69 -16.34 -8.15
C LYS A 260 1.26 -17.61 -8.81
N GLY A 261 1.77 -18.52 -7.99
CA GLY A 261 2.34 -19.80 -8.45
C GLY A 261 3.77 -19.72 -8.99
N VAL A 262 4.41 -18.54 -9.01
CA VAL A 262 5.85 -18.42 -9.27
C VAL A 262 6.59 -19.00 -8.06
N SER A 263 7.66 -19.77 -8.30
CA SER A 263 8.52 -20.29 -7.23
C SER A 263 9.30 -19.17 -6.57
N SER A 264 9.50 -19.26 -5.27
CA SER A 264 10.30 -18.33 -4.49
C SER A 264 11.79 -18.39 -4.81
N ASP A 265 12.47 -17.24 -4.71
CA ASP A 265 13.93 -17.16 -4.72
C ASP A 265 14.50 -17.61 -3.37
N LYS A 266 15.28 -18.70 -3.38
CA LYS A 266 15.83 -19.33 -2.17
C LYS A 266 16.81 -18.43 -1.41
N LYS A 267 17.60 -17.63 -2.13
CA LYS A 267 18.57 -16.73 -1.50
C LYS A 267 17.83 -15.65 -0.72
N LEU A 268 16.72 -15.16 -1.25
CA LEU A 268 15.91 -14.18 -0.56
C LEU A 268 15.14 -14.79 0.62
N GLU A 269 14.67 -16.03 0.51
CA GLU A 269 14.12 -16.78 1.66
C GLU A 269 15.15 -16.90 2.79
N GLU A 270 16.40 -17.25 2.49
CA GLU A 270 17.49 -17.34 3.48
C GLU A 270 17.75 -16.00 4.19
N ILE A 271 17.79 -14.90 3.44
CA ILE A 271 17.94 -13.54 3.99
C ILE A 271 16.82 -13.23 4.99
N TYR A 272 15.61 -13.70 4.70
CA TYR A 272 14.42 -13.39 5.50
C TYR A 272 14.11 -14.37 6.61
N GLN A 273 14.71 -15.55 6.61
CA GLN A 273 14.42 -16.61 7.57
C GLN A 273 14.49 -16.17 9.05
N PRO A 274 15.47 -15.35 9.49
CA PRO A 274 15.51 -14.87 10.88
C PRO A 274 14.30 -14.00 11.23
N PHE A 275 13.94 -13.06 10.34
CA PHE A 275 12.80 -12.16 10.52
C PHE A 275 11.48 -12.93 10.49
N HIS A 276 11.34 -13.86 9.55
CA HIS A 276 10.18 -14.74 9.46
C HIS A 276 9.98 -15.54 10.75
N THR A 277 11.05 -16.07 11.34
CA THR A 277 11.00 -16.80 12.61
C THR A 277 10.49 -15.90 13.75
N ILE A 278 11.00 -14.67 13.84
CA ILE A 278 10.57 -13.68 14.84
C ILE A 278 9.10 -13.31 14.64
N LEU A 279 8.69 -12.99 13.42
CA LEU A 279 7.31 -12.61 13.10
C LEU A 279 6.34 -13.76 13.38
N ARG A 280 6.72 -15.02 13.09
CA ARG A 280 5.89 -16.18 13.42
C ARG A 280 5.75 -16.39 14.92
N ALA A 281 6.82 -16.24 15.69
CA ALA A 281 6.74 -16.30 17.15
C ALA A 281 5.85 -15.18 17.69
N ASN A 282 5.99 -13.98 17.13
CA ASN A 282 5.21 -12.81 17.54
C ASN A 282 3.72 -12.96 17.21
N ALA A 283 3.39 -13.47 16.03
CA ALA A 283 2.04 -13.74 15.56
C ALA A 283 1.35 -14.84 16.39
N ASN A 284 2.08 -15.91 16.71
CA ASN A 284 1.56 -17.05 17.49
C ASN A 284 1.60 -16.84 19.01
N ARG A 285 2.04 -15.68 19.51
CA ARG A 285 2.12 -15.42 20.95
C ARG A 285 0.71 -15.52 21.57
N PRO A 286 0.51 -16.32 22.63
CA PRO A 286 -0.73 -16.30 23.39
C PRO A 286 -0.96 -14.92 24.01
N ILE A 287 -2.16 -14.38 23.86
CA ILE A 287 -2.54 -13.08 24.46
C ILE A 287 -3.70 -13.23 25.44
N ALA A 288 -4.53 -14.27 25.28
CA ALA A 288 -5.68 -14.53 26.14
C ALA A 288 -6.12 -15.99 26.05
N GLN A 289 -7.04 -16.37 26.93
CA GLN A 289 -7.78 -17.62 26.85
C GLN A 289 -9.27 -17.27 26.76
N LEU A 290 -9.91 -17.66 25.67
CA LEU A 290 -11.36 -17.57 25.51
C LEU A 290 -12.00 -18.87 26.04
N THR A 291 -13.05 -18.73 26.84
CA THR A 291 -13.83 -19.84 27.40
C THR A 291 -15.32 -19.57 27.20
N GLY A 292 -16.16 -20.60 27.32
CA GLY A 292 -17.60 -20.48 27.10
C GLY A 292 -17.98 -20.72 25.65
N GLN A 293 -18.19 -19.64 24.88
CA GLN A 293 -18.69 -19.71 23.50
C GLN A 293 -17.80 -18.93 22.52
N ASP A 294 -17.84 -19.33 21.25
CA ASP A 294 -17.16 -18.61 20.18
C ASP A 294 -17.74 -17.20 20.05
N LEU A 295 -16.88 -16.20 19.80
CA LEU A 295 -17.29 -14.80 19.70
C LEU A 295 -17.85 -14.44 18.31
N VAL A 296 -17.63 -15.30 17.32
CA VAL A 296 -18.20 -15.19 15.97
C VAL A 296 -19.13 -16.37 15.72
N PRO A 297 -20.45 -16.16 15.60
CA PRO A 297 -21.39 -17.22 15.25
C PRO A 297 -21.26 -17.62 13.76
N PRO A 298 -21.71 -18.82 13.38
CA PRO A 298 -21.79 -19.21 11.98
C PRO A 298 -22.81 -18.34 11.22
N ASP A 299 -22.57 -18.12 9.93
CA ASP A 299 -23.50 -17.41 9.06
C ASP A 299 -24.84 -18.15 8.99
N ALA A 300 -25.95 -17.46 9.32
CA ALA A 300 -27.29 -18.00 9.15
C ALA A 300 -27.62 -18.24 7.66
N VAL A 301 -27.10 -17.36 6.79
CA VAL A 301 -27.18 -17.46 5.33
C VAL A 301 -25.77 -17.44 4.76
N LYS A 302 -25.38 -18.52 4.08
CA LYS A 302 -24.04 -18.66 3.50
C LYS A 302 -23.65 -17.45 2.64
N GLY A 303 -22.58 -16.75 3.01
CA GLY A 303 -22.06 -15.58 2.29
C GLY A 303 -22.56 -14.23 2.81
N ILE A 304 -23.37 -14.24 3.86
CA ILE A 304 -23.81 -13.06 4.63
C ILE A 304 -23.15 -13.16 6.01
N PRO A 305 -22.02 -12.46 6.23
CA PRO A 305 -21.28 -12.55 7.48
C PRO A 305 -22.14 -12.07 8.64
N GLN A 306 -22.36 -12.93 9.65
CA GLN A 306 -23.26 -12.57 10.76
C GLN A 306 -22.80 -11.33 11.53
N VAL A 307 -21.48 -11.14 11.62
CA VAL A 307 -20.83 -9.97 12.23
C VAL A 307 -21.18 -8.64 11.57
N HIS A 308 -21.63 -8.64 10.31
CA HIS A 308 -21.95 -7.42 9.58
C HIS A 308 -23.41 -7.01 9.78
N ILE A 309 -24.29 -7.97 10.09
CA ILE A 309 -25.73 -7.74 10.14
C ILE A 309 -26.30 -7.70 11.56
N GLN A 310 -25.50 -8.04 12.57
CA GLN A 310 -25.88 -7.95 13.98
C GLN A 310 -24.66 -7.86 14.90
N ASP A 311 -24.92 -7.49 16.16
CA ASP A 311 -23.93 -7.60 17.22
C ASP A 311 -23.54 -9.05 17.50
N THR A 312 -22.26 -9.23 17.82
CA THR A 312 -21.64 -10.50 18.13
C THR A 312 -20.67 -10.34 19.30
N GLY A 313 -20.12 -11.44 19.80
CA GLY A 313 -19.13 -11.37 20.88
C GLY A 313 -17.86 -10.61 20.47
N ILE A 314 -17.47 -10.66 19.19
CA ILE A 314 -16.27 -9.97 18.71
C ILE A 314 -16.49 -8.47 18.55
N SER A 315 -17.68 -8.03 18.13
CA SER A 315 -18.00 -6.59 18.07
C SER A 315 -18.04 -6.00 19.48
N ALA A 316 -18.62 -6.70 20.45
CA ALA A 316 -18.62 -6.31 21.86
C ALA A 316 -17.19 -6.20 22.43
N LEU A 317 -16.32 -7.18 22.14
CA LEU A 317 -14.91 -7.14 22.56
C LEU A 317 -14.18 -5.92 22.01
N TYR A 318 -14.34 -5.61 20.72
CA TYR A 318 -13.68 -4.48 20.07
C TYR A 318 -14.23 -3.13 20.55
N GLN A 319 -15.55 -3.02 20.76
CA GLN A 319 -16.13 -1.82 21.37
C GLN A 319 -15.57 -1.58 22.77
N GLU A 320 -15.51 -2.61 23.62
CA GLU A 320 -15.00 -2.47 24.99
C GLU A 320 -13.52 -2.07 25.00
N ALA A 321 -12.71 -2.70 24.15
CA ALA A 321 -11.31 -2.32 23.98
C ALA A 321 -11.18 -0.85 23.52
N ALA A 322 -12.03 -0.40 22.59
CA ALA A 322 -11.99 1.00 22.15
C ALA A 322 -12.47 1.98 23.22
N ARG A 323 -13.52 1.66 24.00
CA ARG A 323 -13.95 2.48 25.15
C ARG A 323 -12.85 2.60 26.19
N HIS A 324 -12.08 1.53 26.42
CA HIS A 324 -10.95 1.57 27.35
C HIS A 324 -9.91 2.64 26.97
N TYR A 325 -9.55 2.73 25.69
CA TYR A 325 -8.59 3.71 25.19
C TYR A 325 -9.20 5.09 24.91
N ALA A 326 -10.52 5.18 24.70
CA ALA A 326 -11.26 6.42 24.48
C ALA A 326 -12.41 6.60 25.49
N PRO A 327 -12.13 6.72 26.81
CA PRO A 327 -13.16 6.69 27.85
C PRO A 327 -14.10 7.91 27.85
N LYS A 328 -13.76 8.95 27.08
CA LYS A 328 -14.58 10.16 26.92
C LYS A 328 -15.55 10.07 25.74
N ALA A 329 -15.39 9.10 24.84
CA ALA A 329 -16.26 8.94 23.68
C ALA A 329 -17.63 8.40 24.15
N GLN A 330 -18.71 9.04 23.71
CA GLN A 330 -20.07 8.60 24.00
C GLN A 330 -20.55 7.49 23.03
N VAL A 331 -19.94 7.41 21.86
CA VAL A 331 -20.25 6.46 20.77
C VAL A 331 -18.94 5.92 20.22
N ILE A 332 -18.88 4.63 19.90
CA ILE A 332 -17.69 3.98 19.35
C ILE A 332 -18.04 3.44 17.97
N ALA A 333 -17.53 4.09 16.92
CA ALA A 333 -17.62 3.57 15.57
C ALA A 333 -16.42 2.67 15.28
N LEU A 334 -16.66 1.41 14.90
CA LEU A 334 -15.63 0.43 14.57
C LEU A 334 -16.15 -0.53 13.49
N GLN A 335 -15.22 -1.21 12.81
CA GLN A 335 -15.57 -2.28 11.87
C GLN A 335 -14.70 -3.52 12.07
N ILE A 336 -15.16 -4.62 11.47
CA ILE A 336 -14.38 -5.85 11.27
C ILE A 336 -14.05 -5.91 9.78
N ASP A 337 -12.78 -5.85 9.43
CA ASP A 337 -12.30 -5.69 8.05
C ASP A 337 -12.13 -7.02 7.30
N ASN A 338 -12.84 -8.06 7.75
CA ASN A 338 -12.79 -9.40 7.20
C ASN A 338 -14.19 -10.02 7.11
N ASP A 339 -14.62 -10.34 5.88
CA ASP A 339 -15.89 -11.03 5.58
C ASP A 339 -15.98 -12.47 6.13
N ARG A 340 -14.87 -13.03 6.63
CA ARG A 340 -14.82 -14.37 7.24
C ARG A 340 -14.15 -14.32 8.60
N PRO A 341 -14.64 -13.49 9.54
CA PRO A 341 -14.01 -13.36 10.82
C PRO A 341 -14.18 -14.65 11.62
N LYS A 342 -13.30 -14.84 12.60
CA LYS A 342 -13.32 -16.02 13.46
C LYS A 342 -12.58 -15.72 14.75
N LEU A 343 -13.19 -16.07 15.88
CA LEU A 343 -12.55 -16.01 17.18
C LEU A 343 -13.21 -17.04 18.10
N ASN A 344 -12.58 -18.21 18.20
CA ASN A 344 -13.15 -19.40 18.82
C ASN A 344 -12.60 -19.64 20.22
N VAL A 345 -13.37 -20.36 21.04
CA VAL A 345 -12.95 -20.86 22.36
C VAL A 345 -11.61 -21.58 22.25
N GLY A 346 -10.70 -21.23 23.15
CA GLY A 346 -9.33 -21.70 23.10
C GLY A 346 -8.34 -20.59 23.45
N THR A 347 -7.06 -20.92 23.30
CA THR A 347 -5.98 -19.93 23.41
C THR A 347 -6.08 -18.96 22.25
N ILE A 348 -6.21 -17.67 22.57
CA ILE A 348 -6.23 -16.59 21.59
C ILE A 348 -4.81 -16.08 21.44
N THR A 349 -4.35 -15.99 20.19
CA THR A 349 -3.03 -15.49 19.82
C THR A 349 -3.11 -14.10 19.18
N ALA A 350 -1.98 -13.41 19.04
CA ALA A 350 -1.95 -12.09 18.42
C ALA A 350 -2.46 -12.09 16.97
N LYS A 351 -2.18 -13.15 16.20
CA LYS A 351 -2.70 -13.28 14.83
C LYS A 351 -4.20 -13.50 14.78
N ASP A 352 -4.82 -14.07 15.82
CA ASP A 352 -6.28 -14.24 15.86
C ASP A 352 -6.96 -12.87 15.96
N ILE A 353 -6.38 -11.90 16.65
CA ILE A 353 -6.87 -10.52 16.65
C ILE A 353 -6.60 -9.86 15.30
N ALA A 354 -5.35 -9.92 14.81
CA ALA A 354 -4.97 -9.27 13.55
C ALA A 354 -5.74 -9.84 12.33
N PHE A 355 -6.17 -11.09 12.38
CA PHE A 355 -6.98 -11.69 11.30
C PHE A 355 -8.34 -11.01 11.14
N ASN A 356 -8.94 -10.55 12.25
CA ASN A 356 -10.25 -9.90 12.28
C ASN A 356 -10.15 -8.36 12.19
N TYR A 357 -8.98 -7.80 12.48
CA TYR A 357 -8.68 -6.36 12.42
C TYR A 357 -7.27 -6.17 11.85
N GLN A 358 -7.16 -6.11 10.53
CA GLN A 358 -5.92 -6.19 9.76
C GLN A 358 -5.21 -4.85 9.62
N TYR A 359 -5.94 -3.73 9.62
CA TYR A 359 -5.39 -2.39 9.43
C TYR A 359 -5.14 -1.67 10.77
N ALA A 360 -4.14 -2.12 11.50
CA ALA A 360 -3.71 -1.48 12.74
C ALA A 360 -2.77 -0.28 12.47
N GLY A 361 -3.33 0.86 12.05
CA GLY A 361 -2.66 2.16 12.15
C GLY A 361 -2.48 2.62 13.61
N GLY A 362 -3.09 1.88 14.56
CA GLY A 362 -2.84 1.99 15.99
C GLY A 362 -3.54 3.16 16.68
N GLU A 363 -4.39 3.92 16.00
CA GLU A 363 -4.99 5.13 16.57
C GLU A 363 -6.51 4.99 16.66
N ILE A 364 -7.02 4.97 17.89
CA ILE A 364 -8.41 5.31 18.16
C ILE A 364 -8.47 6.83 18.19
N THR A 365 -9.05 7.43 17.15
CA THR A 365 -9.21 8.87 17.05
C THR A 365 -10.59 9.28 17.57
N VAL A 366 -10.64 10.33 18.40
CA VAL A 366 -11.88 10.85 18.97
C VAL A 366 -12.25 12.15 18.28
N TYR A 367 -13.44 12.19 17.68
CA TYR A 367 -14.00 13.38 17.03
C TYR A 367 -15.18 13.92 17.83
N GLN A 368 -15.32 15.25 17.88
CA GLN A 368 -16.53 15.88 18.38
C GLN A 368 -17.47 16.13 17.20
N LEU A 369 -18.68 15.56 17.27
CA LEU A 369 -19.70 15.67 16.22
C LEU A 369 -21.01 16.18 16.81
N THR A 370 -21.76 16.95 16.03
CA THR A 370 -23.17 17.20 16.29
C THR A 370 -24.00 15.94 16.02
N GLY A 371 -25.19 15.84 16.62
CA GLY A 371 -26.10 14.71 16.34
C GLY A 371 -26.48 14.59 14.85
N LYS A 372 -26.50 15.70 14.11
CA LYS A 372 -26.74 15.72 12.66
C LYS A 372 -25.58 15.09 11.88
N GLU A 373 -24.35 15.39 12.26
CA GLU A 373 -23.15 14.81 11.63
C GLU A 373 -23.01 13.33 11.96
N LEU A 374 -23.25 12.95 13.22
CA LEU A 374 -23.27 11.54 13.62
C LEU A 374 -24.33 10.76 12.84
N LYS A 375 -25.55 11.29 12.72
CA LYS A 375 -26.59 10.67 11.90
C LYS A 375 -26.13 10.50 10.45
N LYS A 376 -25.53 11.54 9.84
CA LYS A 376 -25.04 11.46 8.47
C LYS A 376 -23.98 10.36 8.30
N TYR A 377 -23.10 10.19 9.28
CA TYR A 377 -22.09 9.14 9.27
C TYR A 377 -22.72 7.74 9.42
N MET A 378 -23.67 7.57 10.34
CA MET A 378 -24.41 6.32 10.50
C MET A 378 -25.16 5.92 9.23
N GLU A 379 -25.84 6.86 8.56
CA GLU A 379 -26.54 6.62 7.29
C GLU A 379 -25.54 6.26 6.17
N TRP A 380 -24.38 6.92 6.13
CA TRP A 380 -23.31 6.58 5.18
C TRP A 380 -22.73 5.19 5.44
N SER A 381 -22.55 4.79 6.70
CA SER A 381 -22.12 3.43 7.06
C SER A 381 -23.17 2.40 6.63
N ALA A 382 -24.45 2.67 6.92
CA ALA A 382 -25.57 1.80 6.58
C ALA A 382 -25.79 1.61 5.08
N ASP A 383 -25.37 2.56 4.23
CA ASP A 383 -25.41 2.44 2.75
C ASP A 383 -24.56 1.28 2.20
N TYR A 384 -23.75 0.62 3.04
CA TYR A 384 -23.17 -0.68 2.72
C TYR A 384 -24.24 -1.76 2.41
N PHE A 385 -25.43 -1.63 2.99
CA PHE A 385 -26.59 -2.47 2.74
C PHE A 385 -27.57 -1.77 1.80
N ASN A 386 -28.34 -2.54 1.03
CA ASN A 386 -29.49 -1.98 0.33
C ASN A 386 -30.61 -1.71 1.33
N GLN A 387 -31.45 -0.73 1.03
CA GLN A 387 -32.66 -0.46 1.80
C GLN A 387 -33.53 -1.72 1.87
N GLN A 388 -33.91 -2.12 3.08
CA GLN A 388 -34.81 -3.25 3.29
C GLN A 388 -36.24 -2.89 2.90
N HIS A 389 -36.93 -3.83 2.27
CA HIS A 389 -38.33 -3.73 1.87
C HIS A 389 -39.18 -4.84 2.50
N ASP A 390 -40.48 -4.58 2.63
CA ASP A 390 -41.43 -5.59 3.11
C ASP A 390 -41.41 -6.82 2.21
N GLY A 391 -41.21 -8.00 2.80
CA GLY A 391 -41.10 -9.27 2.09
C GLY A 391 -39.66 -9.73 1.82
N ASP A 392 -38.66 -8.89 2.11
CA ASP A 392 -37.26 -9.32 2.08
C ASP A 392 -37.01 -10.44 3.10
N VAL A 393 -36.38 -11.52 2.63
CA VAL A 393 -36.05 -12.69 3.45
C VAL A 393 -34.71 -12.58 4.17
N THR A 394 -33.85 -11.64 3.74
CA THR A 394 -32.52 -11.39 4.31
C THR A 394 -31.98 -10.03 3.86
N TYR A 395 -30.93 -9.55 4.54
CA TYR A 395 -30.15 -8.39 4.10
C TYR A 395 -29.48 -8.64 2.74
N SER A 396 -29.40 -7.58 1.93
CA SER A 396 -28.60 -7.55 0.71
C SER A 396 -27.62 -6.38 0.74
N PHE A 397 -26.53 -6.52 -0.01
CA PHE A 397 -25.41 -5.58 0.04
C PHE A 397 -25.42 -4.66 -1.17
N ASN A 398 -25.02 -3.41 -0.96
CA ASN A 398 -24.72 -2.48 -2.03
C ASN A 398 -23.42 -2.95 -2.73
N PRO A 399 -23.48 -3.39 -4.00
CA PRO A 399 -22.33 -3.99 -4.67
C PRO A 399 -21.20 -2.99 -4.91
N GLN A 400 -21.51 -1.70 -5.07
CA GLN A 400 -20.51 -0.66 -5.24
C GLN A 400 -19.73 -0.46 -3.94
N ARG A 401 -20.44 -0.27 -2.83
CA ARG A 401 -19.85 -0.07 -1.49
C ARG A 401 -19.03 -1.29 -1.05
N ARG A 402 -19.57 -2.51 -1.23
CA ARG A 402 -18.91 -3.75 -0.80
C ARG A 402 -17.59 -4.03 -1.55
N SER A 403 -17.43 -3.49 -2.76
CA SER A 403 -16.20 -3.65 -3.55
C SER A 403 -15.10 -2.64 -3.24
N SER A 404 -15.34 -1.71 -2.31
CA SER A 404 -14.37 -0.68 -1.90
C SER A 404 -13.07 -1.28 -1.35
N LYS A 405 -11.96 -0.52 -1.47
CA LYS A 405 -10.65 -0.86 -0.90
C LYS A 405 -10.71 -1.14 0.60
N TYR A 406 -11.57 -0.40 1.30
CA TYR A 406 -11.86 -0.56 2.72
C TYR A 406 -13.31 -0.98 2.91
N SER A 407 -13.57 -1.91 3.83
CA SER A 407 -14.92 -2.07 4.35
C SER A 407 -15.31 -0.79 5.09
N THR A 408 -16.58 -0.43 5.03
CA THR A 408 -17.09 0.88 5.47
C THR A 408 -18.43 0.74 6.19
N ASN A 409 -18.72 -0.45 6.70
CA ASN A 409 -19.88 -0.80 7.52
C ASN A 409 -19.52 -0.77 9.00
N ASP A 410 -19.33 0.43 9.53
CA ASP A 410 -19.04 0.63 10.94
C ASP A 410 -20.27 0.32 11.80
N PHE A 411 -20.08 -0.44 12.88
CA PHE A 411 -20.99 -0.59 14.01
C PHE A 411 -20.71 0.48 15.08
N PHE A 412 -21.74 0.88 15.84
CA PHE A 412 -21.72 2.07 16.71
C PHE A 412 -21.94 1.77 18.20
#